data_AF-A0A7C3NWW5-F1
#
_entry.id   AF-A0A7C3NWW5-F1
#
_cell.length_a   1.000
_cell.length_b   1.000
_cell.length_c   1.000
_cell.angle_alpha   90.00
_cell.angle_beta   90.00
_cell.angle_gamma   90.00
#
_symmetry.space_group_name_H-M   'P 1'
#
loop_
_entity.id
_entity.type
_entity.pdbx_description
1 polymer ?
#
loop_
_entity_poly.entity_id
_entity_poly.type
_entity_poly.pdbx_seq_one_letter_code
_entity_poly.pdbx_strand_id
1 'polypeptide(L)'
;MDADSIPTEVEPTPSLISRWFYTKTGSLKRWLKWSIFFLVVIAYGVIEIRTSVLQSWLFTTTNKRISFALAAGRSPSIAFPRRAPFDDRRGYSKLSDFQSRLEKQGYQVKQQVQQSRTLANLIGRGIAPPYTEPPETGMIVHGINEAKGKPLFQYAQSEFLFKGVNDIPPLLVKTLLFLENRDLDHPAAAWQNPVIEWDRMVKAVFYYMGAKFYLRMPVQGGS
;
A
#
# COMPACT_ATOMS: atom_id res chain seq x y z
N MET A 1 8.21 80.75 -59.69
CA MET A 1 7.90 79.75 -60.72
C MET A 1 9.23 79.07 -61.02
N ASP A 2 9.54 77.86 -60.59
CA ASP A 2 8.77 76.80 -59.92
C ASP A 2 9.72 76.03 -58.99
N ALA A 3 9.20 75.64 -57.84
CA ALA A 3 9.91 74.84 -56.85
C ALA A 3 9.56 73.37 -57.06
N ASP A 4 10.52 72.56 -57.51
CA ASP A 4 10.41 71.10 -57.48
C ASP A 4 10.76 70.61 -56.06
N SER A 5 9.73 70.22 -55.32
CA SER A 5 9.83 69.56 -54.02
C SER A 5 10.06 68.06 -54.21
N ILE A 6 11.18 67.56 -53.69
CA ILE A 6 11.45 66.12 -53.55
C ILE A 6 10.59 65.59 -52.39
N PRO A 7 9.88 64.45 -52.54
CA PRO A 7 9.09 63.89 -51.44
C PRO A 7 10.01 63.21 -50.43
N THR A 8 10.11 63.78 -49.23
CA THR A 8 10.77 63.17 -48.08
C THR A 8 9.70 62.54 -47.18
N GLU A 9 9.30 61.32 -47.52
CA GLU A 9 8.46 60.50 -46.64
C GLU A 9 9.27 59.25 -46.28
N VAL A 10 10.00 59.34 -45.17
CA VAL A 10 10.63 58.17 -44.56
C VAL A 10 9.61 57.60 -43.59
N GLU A 11 8.93 56.52 -43.98
CA GLU A 11 8.10 55.76 -43.04
C GLU A 11 8.96 55.26 -41.86
N PRO A 12 8.52 55.42 -40.61
CA PRO A 12 9.23 54.89 -39.47
C PRO A 12 9.11 53.37 -39.47
N THR A 13 10.18 52.67 -39.84
CA THR A 13 10.26 51.22 -39.69
C THR A 13 10.17 50.85 -38.20
N PRO A 14 9.22 49.99 -37.77
CA PRO A 14 9.15 49.58 -36.39
C PRO A 14 10.37 48.69 -36.08
N SER A 15 11.23 49.17 -35.17
CA SER A 15 12.46 48.48 -34.79
C SER A 15 12.17 47.02 -34.37
N LEU A 16 12.93 46.07 -34.92
CA LEU A 16 12.81 44.63 -34.63
C LEU A 16 13.00 44.30 -33.13
N ILE A 17 13.62 45.22 -32.38
CA ILE A 17 13.91 45.08 -30.96
C ILE A 17 12.62 45.15 -30.12
N SER A 18 11.64 45.99 -30.49
CA SER A 18 10.40 46.13 -29.71
C SER A 18 9.49 44.90 -29.80
N ARG A 19 9.63 44.10 -30.87
CA ARG A 19 8.84 42.89 -31.11
C ARG A 19 9.34 41.67 -30.31
N TRP A 20 10.60 41.67 -29.86
CA TRP A 20 11.20 40.57 -29.11
C TRP A 20 10.85 40.61 -27.60
N PHE A 21 10.69 41.81 -27.04
CA PHE A 21 10.40 41.97 -25.60
C PHE A 21 8.94 41.68 -25.22
N TYR A 22 7.98 41.78 -26.15
CA TYR A 22 6.55 41.56 -25.85
C TYR A 22 6.11 40.09 -25.84
N THR A 23 6.85 39.16 -26.44
CA THR A 23 6.44 37.75 -26.57
C THR A 23 6.99 36.81 -25.48
N LYS A 24 8.12 37.16 -24.84
CA LYS A 24 8.76 36.31 -23.82
C LYS A 24 8.17 36.42 -22.41
N THR A 25 7.54 37.54 -22.06
CA THR A 25 7.04 37.80 -20.69
C THR A 25 5.91 36.86 -20.28
N GLY A 26 5.04 36.46 -21.23
CA GLY A 26 3.98 35.49 -20.99
C GLY A 26 4.48 34.09 -20.66
N SER A 27 5.54 33.63 -21.35
CA SER A 27 6.14 32.31 -21.08
C SER A 27 6.91 32.29 -19.75
N LEU A 28 7.61 33.38 -19.41
CA LEU A 28 8.36 33.50 -18.15
C LEU A 28 7.42 33.54 -16.94
N LYS A 29 6.32 34.32 -17.02
CA LYS A 29 5.28 34.33 -15.98
C LYS A 29 4.63 32.96 -15.81
N ARG A 30 4.40 32.22 -16.90
CA ARG A 30 3.91 30.83 -16.82
C ARG A 30 4.93 29.93 -16.16
N TRP A 31 6.19 29.94 -16.59
CA TRP A 31 7.27 29.16 -15.98
C TRP A 31 7.44 29.45 -14.49
N LEU A 32 7.37 30.72 -14.09
CA LEU A 32 7.43 31.11 -12.68
C LEU A 32 6.22 30.58 -11.90
N LYS A 33 5.00 30.68 -12.45
CA LYS A 33 3.80 30.10 -11.85
C LYS A 33 3.92 28.58 -11.68
N TRP A 34 4.40 27.87 -12.70
CA TRP A 34 4.65 26.43 -12.63
C TRP A 34 5.73 26.09 -11.59
N SER A 35 6.83 26.86 -11.56
CA SER A 35 7.90 26.67 -10.58
C SER A 35 7.41 26.85 -9.14
N ILE A 36 6.61 27.88 -8.87
CA ILE A 36 6.00 28.12 -7.56
C ILE A 36 5.02 27.00 -7.23
N PHE A 37 4.19 26.57 -8.18
CA PHE A 37 3.28 25.44 -8.00
C PHE A 37 4.02 24.16 -7.60
N PHE A 38 5.07 23.80 -8.33
CA PHE A 38 5.88 22.62 -8.00
C PHE A 38 6.57 22.75 -6.64
N LEU A 39 7.07 23.94 -6.29
CA LEU A 39 7.67 24.18 -4.98
C LEU A 39 6.64 23.96 -3.85
N VAL A 40 5.41 24.46 -4.02
CA VAL A 40 4.32 24.23 -3.05
C VAL A 40 3.95 22.75 -2.96
N VAL A 41 3.86 22.05 -4.08
CA VAL A 41 3.57 20.60 -4.11
C VAL A 41 4.67 19.81 -3.39
N ILE A 42 5.95 20.14 -3.64
CA ILE A 42 7.08 19.50 -2.96
C ILE A 42 7.05 19.79 -1.45
N ALA A 43 6.80 21.05 -1.06
CA ALA A 43 6.71 21.42 0.35
C ALA A 43 5.58 20.67 1.06
N TYR A 44 4.40 20.57 0.44
CA TYR A 44 3.28 19.79 0.96
C TYR A 44 3.62 18.29 1.03
N GLY A 45 4.29 17.75 0.01
CA GLY A 45 4.75 16.37 0.01
C GLY A 45 5.72 16.06 1.16
N VAL A 46 6.67 16.96 1.44
CA VAL A 46 7.60 16.81 2.58
C VAL A 46 6.86 16.85 3.92
N ILE A 47 5.86 17.73 4.05
CA ILE A 47 5.02 17.79 5.25
C ILE A 47 4.25 16.47 5.40
N GLU A 48 3.58 16.00 4.35
CA GLU A 48 2.80 14.76 4.37
C GLU A 48 3.67 13.53 4.65
N ILE A 49 4.89 13.45 4.11
CA ILE A 49 5.85 12.38 4.46
C ILE A 49 6.16 12.37 5.95
N ARG A 50 6.23 13.55 6.59
CA ARG A 50 6.55 13.67 8.01
C ARG A 50 5.35 13.48 8.93
N THR A 51 4.15 13.86 8.51
CA THR A 51 2.96 13.89 9.37
C THR A 51 1.91 12.83 9.02
N SER A 52 1.97 12.25 7.82
CA SER A 52 1.07 11.20 7.32
C SER A 52 -0.43 11.52 7.50
N VAL A 53 -0.81 12.81 7.46
CA VAL A 53 -2.16 13.26 7.79
C VAL A 53 -3.17 12.83 6.74
N LEU A 54 -2.87 13.06 5.45
CA LEU A 54 -3.74 12.67 4.35
C LEU A 54 -3.88 11.15 4.26
N GLN A 55 -2.76 10.44 4.39
CA GLN A 55 -2.75 8.97 4.44
C GLN A 55 -3.63 8.44 5.56
N SER A 56 -3.45 8.94 6.79
CA SER A 56 -4.21 8.50 7.96
C SER A 56 -5.70 8.77 7.78
N TRP A 57 -6.08 9.92 7.24
CA TRP A 57 -7.48 10.24 6.94
C TRP A 57 -8.08 9.29 5.90
N LEU A 58 -7.37 9.02 4.81
CA LEU A 58 -7.82 8.11 3.74
C LEU A 58 -7.97 6.66 4.25
N PHE A 59 -7.00 6.16 5.02
CA PHE A 59 -7.07 4.82 5.58
C PHE A 59 -8.16 4.71 6.64
N THR A 60 -8.32 5.71 7.52
CA THR A 60 -9.37 5.70 8.56
C THR A 60 -10.76 5.71 7.94
N THR A 61 -10.99 6.53 6.91
CA THR A 61 -12.29 6.59 6.21
C THR A 61 -12.61 5.29 5.48
N THR A 62 -11.59 4.62 4.92
CA THR A 62 -11.73 3.30 4.31
C THR A 62 -12.00 2.22 5.36
N ASN A 63 -11.24 2.23 6.47
CA ASN A 63 -11.32 1.24 7.54
C ASN A 63 -12.70 1.20 8.21
N LYS A 64 -13.35 2.37 8.36
CA LYS A 64 -14.75 2.46 8.84
C LYS A 64 -15.75 1.66 8.00
N ARG A 65 -15.43 1.36 6.74
CA ARG A 65 -16.28 0.60 5.82
C ARG A 65 -15.89 -0.88 5.74
N ILE A 66 -14.81 -1.28 6.41
CA ILE A 66 -14.34 -2.65 6.51
C ILE A 66 -14.93 -3.23 7.79
N SER A 67 -15.92 -4.10 7.62
CA SER A 67 -16.47 -4.87 8.72
C SER A 67 -16.72 -6.31 8.31
N PHE A 68 -16.73 -7.18 9.31
CA PHE A 68 -17.09 -8.59 9.19
C PHE A 68 -17.72 -9.05 10.50
N ALA A 69 -18.65 -9.99 10.41
CA ALA A 69 -19.28 -10.60 11.58
C ALA A 69 -19.56 -12.08 11.32
N LEU A 70 -19.42 -12.91 12.35
CA LEU A 70 -19.83 -14.32 12.26
C LEU A 70 -21.36 -14.38 12.36
N ALA A 71 -22.00 -14.98 11.36
CA ALA A 71 -23.45 -15.16 11.34
C ALA A 71 -23.80 -16.64 11.18
N ALA A 72 -25.05 -16.99 11.52
CA ALA A 72 -25.57 -18.32 11.29
C ALA A 72 -25.79 -18.58 9.80
N GLY A 73 -25.56 -19.82 9.37
CA GLY A 73 -25.74 -20.27 8.00
C GLY A 73 -24.64 -19.83 7.03
N ARG A 74 -24.89 -20.10 5.74
CA ARG A 74 -24.04 -19.69 4.64
C ARG A 74 -24.11 -18.18 4.43
N SER A 75 -22.97 -17.54 4.21
CA SER A 75 -22.90 -16.11 3.92
C SER A 75 -23.35 -15.85 2.47
N PRO A 76 -24.23 -14.86 2.24
CA PRO A 76 -24.61 -14.45 0.87
C PRO A 76 -23.48 -13.71 0.15
N SER A 77 -22.51 -13.16 0.90
CA SER A 77 -21.38 -12.41 0.36
C SER A 77 -20.10 -12.75 1.11
N ILE A 78 -19.30 -13.64 0.53
CA ILE A 78 -17.96 -13.98 1.00
C ILE A 78 -17.00 -14.03 -0.18
N ALA A 79 -15.90 -13.30 -0.08
CA ALA A 79 -14.75 -13.41 -0.95
C ALA A 79 -13.68 -14.24 -0.26
N PHE A 80 -13.13 -15.21 -0.99
CA PHE A 80 -12.00 -16.01 -0.55
C PHE A 80 -10.67 -15.42 -1.07
N PRO A 81 -9.56 -15.57 -0.34
CA PRO A 81 -8.24 -15.14 -0.80
C PRO A 81 -7.86 -15.77 -2.14
N ARG A 82 -7.06 -15.04 -2.92
CA ARG A 82 -6.49 -15.56 -4.17
C ARG A 82 -5.32 -16.49 -3.86
N ARG A 83 -4.83 -17.21 -4.87
CA ARG A 83 -3.61 -18.01 -4.73
C ARG A 83 -2.40 -17.11 -4.48
N ALA A 84 -1.73 -17.34 -3.37
CA ALA A 84 -0.49 -16.69 -2.96
C ALA A 84 0.32 -17.68 -2.13
N PRO A 85 1.66 -17.58 -2.07
CA PRO A 85 2.49 -18.57 -1.37
C PRO A 85 2.06 -18.81 0.08
N PHE A 86 1.66 -17.76 0.80
CA PHE A 86 1.16 -17.86 2.16
C PHE A 86 -0.23 -18.51 2.22
N ASP A 87 -1.20 -17.98 1.45
CA ASP A 87 -2.58 -18.47 1.40
C ASP A 87 -2.67 -19.94 0.92
N ASP A 88 -1.79 -20.35 -0.01
CA ASP A 88 -1.73 -21.71 -0.54
C ASP A 88 -1.16 -22.70 0.48
N ARG A 89 -0.11 -22.29 1.21
CA ARG A 89 0.49 -23.08 2.30
C ARG A 89 -0.49 -23.25 3.46
N ARG A 90 -1.19 -22.19 3.83
CA ARG A 90 -2.19 -22.16 4.91
C ARG A 90 -3.54 -22.74 4.46
N GLY A 91 -3.76 -22.94 3.17
CA GLY A 91 -4.98 -23.50 2.59
C GLY A 91 -6.14 -22.50 2.47
N TYR A 92 -5.94 -21.22 2.75
CA TYR A 92 -6.96 -20.18 2.66
C TYR A 92 -7.49 -20.00 1.23
N SER A 93 -6.63 -20.12 0.23
CA SER A 93 -7.02 -20.06 -1.19
C SER A 93 -7.89 -21.26 -1.64
N LYS A 94 -7.94 -22.33 -0.84
CA LYS A 94 -8.66 -23.59 -1.12
C LYS A 94 -10.00 -23.68 -0.37
N LEU A 95 -10.35 -22.68 0.45
CA LEU A 95 -11.55 -22.70 1.28
C LEU A 95 -12.84 -22.87 0.48
N SER A 96 -12.96 -22.23 -0.69
CA SER A 96 -14.11 -22.40 -1.58
C SER A 96 -14.29 -23.85 -2.03
N ASP A 97 -13.17 -24.50 -2.35
CA ASP A 97 -13.15 -25.88 -2.85
C ASP A 97 -13.47 -26.86 -1.72
N PHE A 98 -12.92 -26.63 -0.53
CA PHE A 98 -13.24 -27.40 0.67
C PHE A 98 -14.73 -27.29 1.02
N GLN A 99 -15.29 -26.07 1.03
CA GLN A 99 -16.71 -25.86 1.28
C GLN A 99 -17.56 -26.60 0.25
N SER A 100 -17.26 -26.47 -1.05
CA SER A 100 -18.04 -27.15 -2.10
C SER A 100 -17.99 -28.67 -1.97
N ARG A 101 -16.83 -29.24 -1.63
CA ARG A 101 -16.68 -30.68 -1.42
C ARG A 101 -17.46 -31.16 -0.20
N LEU A 102 -17.44 -30.41 0.90
CA LEU A 102 -18.19 -30.73 2.11
C LEU A 102 -19.70 -30.67 1.86
N GLU A 103 -20.18 -29.63 1.19
CA GLU A 103 -21.59 -29.50 0.81
C GLU A 103 -22.06 -30.67 -0.06
N LYS A 104 -21.24 -31.12 -1.03
CA LYS A 104 -21.53 -32.31 -1.85
C LYS A 104 -21.62 -33.61 -1.05
N GLN A 105 -20.97 -33.69 0.11
CA GLN A 105 -21.03 -34.84 1.00
C GLN A 105 -22.15 -34.73 2.04
N GLY A 106 -23.03 -33.73 1.93
CA GLY A 106 -24.16 -33.53 2.83
C GLY A 106 -23.84 -32.75 4.11
N TYR A 107 -22.62 -32.23 4.27
CA TYR A 107 -22.30 -31.33 5.37
C TYR A 107 -22.94 -29.96 5.16
N GLN A 108 -23.35 -29.33 6.25
CA GLN A 108 -24.01 -28.02 6.23
C GLN A 108 -23.15 -26.95 6.90
N VAL A 109 -23.14 -25.75 6.32
CA VAL A 109 -22.48 -24.59 6.90
C VAL A 109 -23.34 -24.06 8.06
N LYS A 110 -22.92 -24.36 9.29
CA LYS A 110 -23.62 -23.89 10.50
C LYS A 110 -23.47 -22.39 10.71
N GLN A 111 -22.27 -21.86 10.47
CA GLN A 111 -21.93 -20.46 10.64
C GLN A 111 -20.88 -20.06 9.59
N GLN A 112 -20.98 -18.83 9.10
CA GLN A 112 -20.02 -18.26 8.16
C GLN A 112 -19.91 -16.76 8.37
N VAL A 113 -18.72 -16.23 8.09
CA VAL A 113 -18.46 -14.80 8.18
C VAL A 113 -19.22 -14.06 7.07
N GLN A 114 -19.99 -13.05 7.47
CA GLN A 114 -20.58 -12.06 6.57
C GLN A 114 -19.61 -10.90 6.44
N GLN A 115 -19.10 -10.70 5.22
CA GLN A 115 -18.19 -9.61 4.91
C GLN A 115 -18.97 -8.39 4.41
N SER A 116 -18.57 -7.20 4.85
CA SER A 116 -19.00 -5.96 4.19
C SER A 116 -18.64 -5.97 2.70
N ARG A 117 -19.41 -5.26 1.89
CA ARG A 117 -19.15 -5.13 0.45
C ARG A 117 -17.74 -4.58 0.17
N THR A 118 -17.28 -3.64 1.00
CA THR A 118 -15.92 -3.08 0.91
C THR A 118 -14.87 -4.16 1.14
N LEU A 119 -14.99 -4.94 2.22
CA LEU A 119 -14.04 -6.01 2.53
C LEU A 119 -14.02 -7.08 1.42
N ALA A 120 -15.19 -7.53 0.95
CA ALA A 120 -15.27 -8.50 -0.13
C ALA A 120 -14.59 -8.00 -1.43
N ASN A 121 -14.74 -6.71 -1.76
CA ASN A 121 -14.06 -6.09 -2.90
C ASN A 121 -12.53 -6.01 -2.71
N LEU A 122 -12.05 -5.72 -1.50
CA LEU A 122 -10.62 -5.64 -1.18
C LEU A 122 -9.97 -7.03 -1.28
N ILE A 123 -10.59 -8.05 -0.69
CA ILE A 123 -10.16 -9.46 -0.83
C ILE A 123 -10.17 -9.87 -2.30
N GLY A 124 -11.23 -9.50 -3.02
CA GLY A 124 -11.35 -9.72 -4.46
C GLY A 124 -10.23 -9.08 -5.27
N ARG A 125 -9.54 -8.05 -4.77
CA ARG A 125 -8.37 -7.40 -5.38
C ARG A 125 -7.02 -7.94 -4.87
N GLY A 126 -7.04 -8.92 -3.98
CA GLY A 126 -5.83 -9.53 -3.41
C GLY A 126 -5.33 -8.86 -2.12
N ILE A 127 -6.15 -8.02 -1.47
CA ILE A 127 -5.82 -7.46 -0.15
C ILE A 127 -6.25 -8.46 0.92
N ALA A 128 -5.33 -8.85 1.78
CA ALA A 128 -5.60 -9.79 2.86
C ALA A 128 -6.70 -9.25 3.80
N PRO A 129 -7.65 -10.10 4.23
CA PRO A 129 -8.64 -9.69 5.22
C PRO A 129 -7.96 -9.44 6.58
N PRO A 130 -8.46 -8.48 7.40
CA PRO A 130 -7.92 -8.21 8.73
C PRO A 130 -8.46 -9.23 9.76
N TYR A 131 -8.33 -10.52 9.44
CA TYR A 131 -8.70 -11.59 10.37
C TYR A 131 -7.54 -11.87 11.32
N THR A 132 -7.87 -12.26 12.55
CA THR A 132 -6.87 -12.77 13.48
C THR A 132 -6.34 -14.10 12.94
N GLU A 133 -5.09 -14.11 12.52
CA GLU A 133 -4.44 -15.31 12.03
C GLU A 133 -3.90 -16.13 13.20
N PRO A 134 -4.22 -17.43 13.29
CA PRO A 134 -3.60 -18.29 14.28
C PRO A 134 -2.11 -18.46 13.94
N PRO A 135 -1.23 -18.49 14.96
CA PRO A 135 0.21 -18.62 14.74
C PRO A 135 0.55 -19.93 14.00
N GLU A 136 -0.25 -20.97 14.22
CA GLU A 136 -0.15 -22.26 13.56
C GLU A 136 -1.38 -22.57 12.70
N THR A 137 -1.17 -23.31 11.60
CA THR A 137 -2.24 -23.93 10.82
C THR A 137 -2.18 -25.42 11.01
N GLY A 138 -3.35 -26.00 11.26
CA GLY A 138 -3.49 -27.40 11.60
C GLY A 138 -4.94 -27.82 11.53
N MET A 139 -5.19 -29.08 11.83
CA MET A 139 -6.54 -29.63 11.94
C MET A 139 -6.68 -30.30 13.30
N ILE A 140 -7.72 -29.91 14.04
CA ILE A 140 -8.11 -30.58 15.28
C ILE A 140 -9.48 -31.18 15.06
N VAL A 141 -9.60 -32.50 15.20
CA VAL A 141 -10.86 -33.21 15.17
C VAL A 141 -11.30 -33.43 16.61
N HIS A 142 -12.45 -32.88 16.99
CA HIS A 142 -13.01 -33.05 18.33
C HIS A 142 -14.04 -34.17 18.37
N GLY A 143 -14.14 -34.87 19.50
CA GLY A 143 -15.21 -35.84 19.75
C GLY A 143 -16.58 -35.17 19.90
N ILE A 144 -17.65 -35.91 19.60
CA ILE A 144 -19.02 -35.38 19.51
C ILE A 144 -19.81 -35.55 20.83
N ASN A 145 -19.41 -36.51 21.70
CA ASN A 145 -20.16 -36.95 22.91
C ASN A 145 -19.40 -36.72 24.24
N GLU A 146 -19.18 -37.74 25.08
CA GLU A 146 -18.44 -37.63 26.37
C GLU A 146 -17.00 -37.09 26.23
N ALA A 147 -16.47 -37.14 25.00
CA ALA A 147 -15.21 -36.55 24.58
C ALA A 147 -15.39 -35.15 23.94
N LYS A 148 -16.51 -34.44 24.14
CA LYS A 148 -16.73 -33.09 23.60
C LYS A 148 -15.62 -32.17 24.10
N GLY A 149 -14.86 -31.63 23.14
CA GLY A 149 -13.71 -30.79 23.42
C GLY A 149 -12.39 -31.53 23.58
N LYS A 150 -12.37 -32.86 23.77
CA LYS A 150 -11.12 -33.64 23.69
C LYS A 150 -10.71 -33.80 22.22
N PRO A 151 -9.46 -33.44 21.85
CA PRO A 151 -8.96 -33.67 20.51
C PRO A 151 -8.78 -35.18 20.29
N LEU A 152 -9.50 -35.74 19.31
CA LEU A 152 -9.33 -37.11 18.83
C LEU A 152 -8.16 -37.23 17.86
N PHE A 153 -7.90 -36.16 17.11
CA PHE A 153 -6.80 -36.04 16.19
C PHE A 153 -6.34 -34.58 16.17
N GLN A 154 -5.03 -34.37 16.17
CA GLN A 154 -4.44 -33.06 16.01
C GLN A 154 -3.27 -33.18 15.05
N TYR A 155 -3.30 -32.39 13.98
CA TYR A 155 -2.17 -32.16 13.10
C TYR A 155 -1.73 -30.70 13.24
N ALA A 156 -0.45 -30.51 13.54
CA ALA A 156 0.21 -29.24 13.78
C ALA A 156 1.52 -29.25 12.98
N GLN A 157 1.85 -28.15 12.30
CA GLN A 157 2.96 -28.09 11.33
C GLN A 157 4.30 -27.71 11.97
N SER A 158 4.34 -27.16 13.19
CA SER A 158 5.58 -26.64 13.77
C SER A 158 5.96 -27.25 15.12
N GLU A 159 7.20 -27.72 15.23
CA GLU A 159 7.81 -28.14 16.49
C GLU A 159 8.21 -26.94 17.37
N PHE A 160 8.47 -25.78 16.75
CA PHE A 160 8.83 -24.54 17.43
C PHE A 160 7.88 -23.42 17.02
N LEU A 161 7.12 -22.91 17.97
CA LEU A 161 6.13 -21.86 17.73
C LEU A 161 6.01 -20.94 18.93
N PHE A 162 6.01 -19.64 18.66
CA PHE A 162 5.62 -18.62 19.63
C PHE A 162 4.12 -18.35 19.46
N LYS A 163 3.34 -18.37 20.55
CA LYS A 163 1.87 -18.18 20.47
C LYS A 163 1.52 -16.72 20.27
N GLY A 164 2.38 -15.82 20.74
CA GLY A 164 2.28 -14.39 20.50
C GLY A 164 3.64 -13.71 20.49
N VAL A 165 3.63 -12.42 20.13
CA VAL A 165 4.84 -11.58 20.08
C VAL A 165 5.55 -11.53 21.43
N ASN A 166 4.80 -11.56 22.53
CA ASN A 166 5.36 -11.52 23.90
C ASN A 166 6.10 -12.80 24.29
N ASP A 167 5.90 -13.92 23.57
CA ASP A 167 6.61 -15.17 23.82
C ASP A 167 8.00 -15.20 23.13
N ILE A 168 8.24 -14.27 22.20
CA ILE A 168 9.48 -14.19 21.45
C ILE A 168 10.56 -13.54 22.34
N PRO A 169 11.74 -14.18 22.51
CA PRO A 169 12.85 -13.59 23.24
C PRO A 169 13.16 -12.16 22.77
N PRO A 170 13.24 -11.17 23.68
CA PRO A 170 13.46 -9.77 23.29
C PRO A 170 14.72 -9.54 22.43
N LEU A 171 15.76 -10.37 22.63
CA LEU A 171 16.96 -10.33 21.81
C LEU A 171 16.67 -10.66 20.33
N LEU A 172 15.80 -11.65 20.05
CA LEU A 172 15.42 -12.00 18.69
C LEU A 172 14.59 -10.88 18.05
N VAL A 173 13.64 -10.30 18.80
CA VAL A 173 12.84 -9.16 18.32
C VAL A 173 13.77 -7.99 17.94
N LYS A 174 14.68 -7.59 18.83
CA LYS A 174 15.64 -6.52 18.56
C LYS A 174 16.56 -6.82 17.37
N THR A 175 16.99 -8.07 17.23
CA THR A 175 17.84 -8.48 16.09
C THR A 175 17.07 -8.37 14.77
N LEU A 176 15.82 -8.84 14.74
CA LEU A 176 14.96 -8.75 13.55
C LEU A 176 14.64 -7.29 13.20
N LEU A 177 14.28 -6.48 14.19
CA LEU A 177 14.07 -5.04 13.97
C LEU A 177 15.37 -4.39 13.45
N PHE A 178 16.53 -4.70 14.02
CA PHE A 178 17.78 -4.14 13.53
C PHE A 178 18.11 -4.53 12.07
N LEU A 179 17.82 -5.78 11.67
CA LEU A 179 18.13 -6.30 10.33
C LEU A 179 17.10 -5.87 9.27
N GLU A 180 15.81 -5.92 9.60
CA GLU A 180 14.71 -5.68 8.66
C GLU A 180 14.23 -4.23 8.71
N ASN A 181 13.99 -3.68 9.91
CA ASN A 181 13.44 -2.34 10.06
C ASN A 181 13.74 -1.70 11.43
N ARG A 182 14.82 -0.91 11.49
CA ARG A 182 15.31 -0.26 12.71
C ARG A 182 14.38 0.86 13.19
N ASP A 183 13.64 1.48 12.27
CA ASP A 183 12.80 2.64 12.57
C ASP A 183 11.54 2.25 13.36
N LEU A 184 11.17 0.96 13.36
CA LEU A 184 10.13 0.42 14.23
C LEU A 184 10.55 0.36 15.71
N ASP A 185 11.84 0.21 16.02
CA ASP A 185 12.36 0.23 17.40
C ASP A 185 12.51 1.69 17.91
N HIS A 186 12.86 2.61 17.00
CA HIS A 186 13.11 4.02 17.31
C HIS A 186 12.44 4.97 16.30
N PRO A 187 11.11 5.15 16.37
CA PRO A 187 10.40 6.04 15.45
C PRO A 187 10.82 7.50 15.66
N ALA A 188 11.04 8.22 14.56
CA ALA A 188 11.45 9.63 14.63
C ALA A 188 10.32 10.55 15.11
N ALA A 189 9.06 10.14 14.94
CA ALA A 189 7.87 10.84 15.44
C ALA A 189 6.73 9.85 15.72
N ALA A 190 5.86 10.19 16.69
CA ALA A 190 4.71 9.35 17.07
C ALA A 190 3.68 9.13 15.95
N TRP A 191 3.67 9.99 14.93
CA TRP A 191 2.78 9.92 13.77
C TRP A 191 3.46 9.39 12.51
N GLN A 192 4.69 8.87 12.63
CA GLN A 192 5.36 8.22 11.50
C GLN A 192 4.58 6.96 11.12
N ASN A 193 4.24 6.83 9.84
CA ASN A 193 3.59 5.63 9.33
C ASN A 193 4.61 4.47 9.31
N PRO A 194 4.44 3.42 10.13
CA PRO A 194 5.41 2.32 10.21
C PRO A 194 5.42 1.43 8.96
N VAL A 195 4.42 1.56 8.08
CA VAL A 195 4.26 0.70 6.90
C VAL A 195 4.96 1.29 5.66
N ILE A 196 5.15 2.61 5.60
CA ILE A 196 5.68 3.28 4.40
C ILE A 196 6.97 4.02 4.75
N GLU A 197 8.08 3.52 4.20
CA GLU A 197 9.42 4.10 4.37
C GLU A 197 9.82 4.89 3.13
N TRP A 198 9.51 6.18 3.14
CA TRP A 198 9.74 7.07 2.01
C TRP A 198 11.23 7.24 1.68
N ASP A 199 12.09 7.23 2.67
CA ASP A 199 13.54 7.31 2.53
C ASP A 199 14.11 6.08 1.81
N ARG A 200 13.72 4.86 2.24
CA ARG A 200 14.11 3.60 1.59
C ARG A 200 13.54 3.51 0.18
N MET A 201 12.29 3.93 -0.03
CA MET A 201 11.70 3.92 -1.37
C MET A 201 12.40 4.90 -2.31
N VAL A 202 12.65 6.13 -1.89
CA VAL A 202 13.37 7.13 -2.71
C VAL A 202 14.79 6.65 -3.02
N LYS A 203 15.48 6.09 -2.03
CA LYS A 203 16.82 5.50 -2.20
C LYS A 203 16.81 4.35 -3.22
N ALA A 204 15.84 3.45 -3.11
CA ALA A 204 15.67 2.33 -4.04
C ALA A 204 15.40 2.81 -5.47
N VAL A 205 14.55 3.83 -5.65
CA VAL A 205 14.28 4.45 -6.96
C VAL A 205 15.56 5.08 -7.54
N PHE A 206 16.33 5.82 -6.73
CA PHE A 206 17.61 6.39 -7.17
C PHE A 206 18.61 5.30 -7.59
N TYR A 207 18.76 4.23 -6.81
CA TYR A 207 19.65 3.12 -7.18
C TYR A 207 19.19 2.39 -8.43
N TYR A 208 17.88 2.16 -8.58
CA TYR A 208 17.31 1.54 -9.78
C TYR A 208 17.56 2.38 -11.03
N MET A 209 17.35 3.71 -10.96
CA MET A 209 17.67 4.61 -12.06
C MET A 209 19.17 4.60 -12.37
N GLY A 210 20.03 4.68 -11.36
CA GLY A 210 21.49 4.62 -11.53
C GLY A 210 21.95 3.32 -12.19
N ALA A 211 21.42 2.18 -11.77
CA ALA A 211 21.69 0.88 -12.38
C ALA A 211 21.24 0.83 -13.85
N LYS A 212 20.11 1.45 -14.19
CA LYS A 212 19.63 1.57 -15.58
C LYS A 212 20.52 2.47 -16.46
N PHE A 213 21.23 3.42 -15.85
CA PHE A 213 22.25 4.24 -16.51
C PHE A 213 23.65 3.61 -16.46
N TYR A 214 23.75 2.29 -16.28
CA TYR A 214 25.01 1.52 -16.25
C TYR A 214 26.00 1.91 -15.14
N LEU A 215 25.55 2.60 -14.09
CA LEU A 215 26.35 2.81 -12.89
C LEU A 215 26.31 1.53 -12.05
N ARG A 216 27.47 1.04 -11.60
CA ARG A 216 27.57 -0.12 -10.69
C ARG A 216 27.05 0.28 -9.30
N MET A 217 25.74 0.21 -9.11
CA MET A 217 25.08 0.42 -7.83
C MET A 217 24.62 -0.92 -7.26
N PRO A 218 24.84 -1.21 -5.97
CA PRO A 218 24.24 -2.37 -5.33
C PRO A 218 22.72 -2.17 -5.27
N VAL A 219 21.98 -3.06 -5.93
CA VAL A 219 20.51 -3.07 -5.82
C VAL A 219 20.17 -3.64 -4.44
N GLN A 220 19.89 -2.76 -3.49
CA GLN A 220 19.39 -3.16 -2.18
C GLN A 220 17.89 -3.47 -2.30
N GLY A 221 17.48 -4.66 -1.88
CA GLY A 221 16.06 -5.02 -1.78
C GLY A 221 15.35 -4.14 -0.76
N GLY A 222 14.15 -3.69 -1.08
CA GLY A 222 13.25 -3.02 -0.15
C GLY A 222 12.20 -4.02 0.33
N SER A 223 12.42 -4.60 1.51
CA SER A 223 11.38 -5.24 2.31
C SER A 223 11.43 -4.69 3.72
#